data_AF-A0A958IS49-F1
#
_entry.id   AF-A0A958IS49-F1
#
_cell.length_a   1.000
_cell.length_b   1.000
_cell.length_c   1.000
_cell.angle_alpha   90.00
_cell.angle_beta   90.00
_cell.angle_gamma   90.00
#
_symmetry.space_group_name_H-M   'P 1'
#
loop_
_entity.id
_entity.type
_entity.pdbx_description
1 polymer ?
#
loop_
_entity_poly.entity_id
_entity_poly.type
_entity_poly.pdbx_seq_one_letter_code
_entity_poly.pdbx_strand_id
1 'polypeptide(L)'
;MTSTVKKEYYELQLPLEGFDTDVLSGWLHQNGCLGIYEASPEDWIVYLPDDWPPARLENLLQGLTLLNPAAQKSALRLDKLPYQDWNSEWRKHFEPFLAADGVWVRPPWREPAGVEGAIELVIDPQMAFGTGHHETTRLMIQ
;
A
#
# COMPACT_ATOMS: atom_id res chain seq x y z
N MET A 1 7.03 -21.91 9.69
CA MET A 1 7.51 -21.33 8.42
C MET A 1 6.30 -21.02 7.57
N THR A 2 5.68 -19.86 7.77
CA THR A 2 4.59 -19.39 6.92
C THR A 2 5.21 -18.96 5.60
N SER A 3 5.03 -19.79 4.57
CA SER A 3 5.37 -19.42 3.20
C SER A 3 4.57 -18.17 2.84
N THR A 4 5.22 -17.01 2.79
CA THR A 4 4.63 -15.79 2.25
C THR A 4 4.35 -16.08 0.78
N VAL A 5 3.09 -16.33 0.43
CA VAL A 5 2.68 -16.50 -0.97
C VAL A 5 3.02 -15.19 -1.67
N LYS A 6 3.96 -15.25 -2.61
CA LYS A 6 4.25 -14.14 -3.53
C LYS A 6 3.02 -13.98 -4.41
N LYS A 7 2.15 -13.04 -4.05
CA LYS A 7 0.97 -12.73 -4.87
C LYS A 7 1.37 -11.60 -5.80
N GLU A 8 1.37 -11.87 -7.10
CA GLU A 8 1.42 -10.82 -8.11
C GLU A 8 -0.02 -10.32 -8.29
N TYR A 9 -0.18 -9.13 -8.86
CA TYR A 9 -1.51 -8.55 -9.07
C TYR A 9 -1.54 -7.87 -10.43
N TYR A 10 -2.72 -7.72 -11.00
CA TYR A 10 -2.91 -6.76 -12.07
C TYR A 10 -3.35 -5.42 -11.49
N GLU A 11 -2.77 -4.36 -12.02
CA GLU A 11 -3.16 -2.98 -11.76
C GLU A 11 -3.98 -2.49 -12.95
N LEU A 12 -5.25 -2.16 -12.71
CA LEU A 12 -6.12 -1.52 -13.69
C LEU A 12 -6.26 -0.03 -13.34
N GLN A 13 -5.70 0.83 -14.18
CA GLN A 13 -5.92 2.27 -14.12
C GLN A 13 -7.25 2.58 -14.79
N LEU A 14 -8.14 3.22 -14.04
CA LEU A 14 -9.53 3.43 -14.42
C LEU A 14 -9.92 4.90 -14.18
N PRO A 15 -10.04 5.70 -15.27
CA PRO A 15 -10.64 7.02 -15.20
C PRO A 15 -12.12 6.93 -14.86
N LEU A 16 -12.59 7.83 -13.99
CA LEU A 16 -13.95 7.84 -13.45
C LEU A 16 -14.93 8.67 -14.27
N GLU A 17 -14.47 9.37 -15.31
CA GLU A 17 -15.33 10.19 -16.16
C GLU A 17 -16.53 9.39 -16.69
N GLY A 18 -17.74 9.80 -16.32
CA GLY A 18 -18.99 9.15 -16.72
C GLY A 18 -19.37 7.90 -15.93
N PHE A 19 -18.62 7.53 -14.89
CA PHE A 19 -19.02 6.49 -13.93
C PHE A 19 -19.73 7.09 -12.71
N ASP A 20 -20.74 6.37 -12.22
CA ASP A 20 -21.24 6.55 -10.86
C ASP A 20 -20.34 5.74 -9.92
N THR A 21 -19.64 6.40 -8.99
CA THR A 21 -18.62 5.77 -8.15
C THR A 21 -19.19 4.76 -7.15
N ASP A 22 -20.40 4.96 -6.67
CA ASP A 22 -21.04 4.05 -5.72
C ASP A 22 -21.45 2.75 -6.43
N VAL A 23 -22.03 2.88 -7.64
CA VAL A 23 -22.37 1.73 -8.47
C VAL A 23 -21.12 0.98 -8.92
N LEU A 24 -20.11 1.72 -9.39
CA LEU A 24 -18.86 1.17 -9.90
C LEU A 24 -18.09 0.40 -8.82
N SER A 25 -17.91 0.98 -7.64
CA SER A 25 -17.20 0.31 -6.53
C SER A 25 -17.91 -0.98 -6.11
N GLY A 26 -19.24 -0.93 -5.94
CA GLY A 26 -20.03 -2.12 -5.62
C GLY A 26 -19.92 -3.21 -6.69
N TRP A 27 -19.96 -2.83 -7.97
CA TRP A 27 -19.82 -3.77 -9.08
C TRP A 27 -18.42 -4.38 -9.15
N LEU A 28 -17.35 -3.59 -8.98
CA LEU A 28 -15.96 -4.08 -8.96
C LEU A 28 -15.74 -5.10 -7.83
N HIS A 29 -16.26 -4.82 -6.64
CA HIS A 29 -16.20 -5.74 -5.51
C HIS A 29 -16.92 -7.06 -5.78
N GLN A 30 -18.13 -7.01 -6.36
CA GLN A 30 -18.89 -8.21 -6.73
C GLN A 30 -18.19 -9.04 -7.81
N ASN A 31 -17.41 -8.41 -8.70
CA ASN A 31 -16.64 -9.09 -9.73
C ASN A 31 -15.30 -9.64 -9.23
N GLY A 32 -14.93 -9.35 -7.98
CA GLY A 32 -13.80 -9.96 -7.28
C GLY A 32 -12.50 -9.16 -7.36
N CYS A 33 -12.57 -7.83 -7.46
CA CYS A 33 -11.39 -7.01 -7.24
C CYS A 33 -10.84 -7.22 -5.82
N LEU A 34 -9.52 -7.15 -5.67
CA LEU A 34 -8.83 -7.29 -4.38
C LEU A 34 -8.83 -5.99 -3.58
N GLY A 35 -8.86 -4.86 -4.28
CA GLY A 35 -8.86 -3.54 -3.66
C GLY A 35 -9.01 -2.44 -4.70
N ILE A 36 -9.38 -1.26 -4.21
CA ILE A 36 -9.50 -0.03 -4.97
C ILE A 36 -8.65 1.01 -4.23
N TYR A 37 -7.80 1.72 -4.96
CA TYR A 37 -7.03 2.85 -4.46
C TYR A 37 -7.46 4.11 -5.21
N GLU A 38 -7.93 5.10 -4.47
CA GLU A 38 -8.31 6.40 -4.99
C GLU A 38 -7.04 7.24 -5.22
N ALA A 39 -6.47 7.15 -6.43
CA ALA A 39 -5.23 7.85 -6.77
C ALA A 39 -5.47 9.36 -6.93
N SER A 40 -6.64 9.73 -7.45
CA SER A 40 -7.12 11.10 -7.57
C SER A 40 -8.65 11.12 -7.49
N PRO A 41 -9.30 12.30 -7.38
CA PRO A 41 -10.76 12.40 -7.49
C PRO A 41 -11.33 11.93 -8.84
N GLU A 42 -10.49 11.82 -9.87
CA GLU A 42 -10.88 11.46 -11.24
C GLU A 42 -10.37 10.08 -11.66
N ASP A 43 -9.46 9.47 -10.89
CA ASP A 43 -8.79 8.23 -11.28
C ASP A 43 -8.70 7.23 -10.12
N TRP A 44 -9.11 6.00 -10.41
CA TRP A 44 -8.90 4.86 -9.53
C TRP A 44 -7.84 3.91 -10.07
N ILE A 45 -7.17 3.25 -9.13
CA ILE A 45 -6.35 2.08 -9.37
C ILE A 45 -7.05 0.88 -8.76
N VAL A 46 -7.40 -0.10 -9.59
CA VAL A 46 -8.08 -1.33 -9.16
C VAL A 46 -7.11 -2.50 -9.19
N TYR A 47 -6.97 -3.19 -8.08
CA TYR A 47 -6.11 -4.38 -7.97
C TYR A 47 -6.93 -5.64 -8.25
N LEU A 48 -6.47 -6.44 -9.21
CA LEU A 48 -7.11 -7.69 -9.61
C LEU A 48 -6.18 -8.89 -9.36
N PRO A 49 -6.73 -10.09 -9.11
CA PRO A 49 -5.93 -11.30 -8.95
C PRO A 49 -5.13 -11.64 -10.22
N ASP A 50 -3.89 -12.08 -10.05
CA ASP A 50 -3.00 -12.53 -11.14
C ASP A 50 -3.38 -13.91 -11.71
N ASP A 51 -4.17 -14.69 -10.96
CA ASP A 51 -4.63 -16.03 -11.31
C ASP A 51 -5.90 -16.05 -12.17
N TRP A 52 -6.44 -14.87 -12.52
CA TRP A 52 -7.63 -14.78 -13.36
C TRP A 52 -7.38 -15.32 -14.78
N PRO A 53 -8.26 -16.19 -15.30
CA PRO A 53 -8.17 -16.61 -16.69
C PRO A 53 -8.42 -15.39 -17.60
N PRO A 54 -7.78 -15.31 -18.78
CA PRO A 54 -7.95 -14.18 -19.70
C PRO A 54 -9.41 -13.83 -20.00
N ALA A 55 -10.28 -14.84 -20.15
CA ALA A 55 -11.71 -14.63 -20.37
C ALA A 55 -12.40 -13.86 -19.23
N ARG A 56 -11.97 -14.05 -17.98
CA ARG A 56 -12.54 -13.33 -16.83
C ARG A 56 -12.16 -11.85 -16.85
N LEU A 57 -10.91 -11.56 -17.19
CA LEU A 57 -10.43 -10.20 -17.36
C LEU A 57 -11.14 -9.50 -18.53
N GLU A 58 -11.31 -10.19 -19.66
CA GLU A 58 -12.07 -9.67 -20.80
C GLU A 58 -13.52 -9.37 -20.43
N ASN A 59 -14.17 -10.26 -19.68
CA ASN A 59 -15.54 -10.04 -19.20
C ASN A 59 -15.63 -8.84 -18.26
N LEU A 60 -14.64 -8.63 -17.38
CA LEU A 60 -14.58 -7.44 -16.53
C LEU A 60 -14.51 -6.18 -17.39
N LEU A 61 -13.57 -6.13 -18.36
CA LEU A 61 -13.41 -4.96 -19.22
C LEU A 61 -14.66 -4.67 -20.06
N GLN A 62 -15.34 -5.72 -20.55
CA GLN A 62 -16.63 -5.57 -21.24
C GLN A 62 -17.72 -5.04 -20.29
N GLY A 63 -17.78 -5.54 -19.06
CA GLY A 63 -18.72 -5.06 -18.05
C GLY A 63 -18.54 -3.58 -17.71
N LEU A 64 -17.29 -3.11 -17.62
CA LEU A 64 -16.99 -1.69 -17.44
C LEU A 64 -17.50 -0.84 -18.61
N THR A 65 -17.32 -1.31 -19.85
CA THR A 65 -17.88 -0.63 -21.04
C THR A 65 -19.41 -0.62 -21.02
N LEU A 66 -20.08 -1.63 -20.45
CA LEU A 66 -21.54 -1.62 -20.32
C LEU A 66 -22.04 -0.64 -19.25
N LEU A 67 -21.30 -0.49 -18.15
CA LEU A 67 -21.63 0.48 -17.09
C LEU A 67 -21.46 1.93 -17.58
N ASN A 68 -20.47 2.17 -18.42
CA ASN A 68 -20.24 3.45 -19.05
C ASN A 68 -19.84 3.27 -20.52
N PRO A 69 -20.81 3.30 -21.46
CA PRO A 69 -20.53 3.18 -22.89
C PRO A 69 -19.67 4.32 -23.46
N ALA A 70 -19.62 5.46 -22.77
CA ALA A 70 -18.75 6.58 -23.13
C ALA A 70 -17.30 6.38 -22.63
N ALA A 71 -17.05 5.44 -21.71
CA ALA A 71 -15.71 5.11 -21.27
C ALA A 71 -14.90 4.55 -22.45
N GLN A 72 -13.85 5.27 -22.83
CA GLN A 72 -12.97 4.79 -23.88
C GLN A 72 -12.13 3.63 -23.36
N LYS A 73 -12.26 2.45 -23.98
CA LYS A 73 -11.47 1.26 -23.62
C LYS A 73 -9.96 1.51 -23.68
N SER A 74 -9.50 2.43 -24.52
CA SER A 74 -8.09 2.85 -24.62
C SER A 74 -7.59 3.66 -23.42
N ALA A 75 -8.50 4.22 -22.61
CA ALA A 75 -8.16 4.92 -21.38
C ALA A 75 -7.98 3.95 -20.20
N LEU A 76 -8.45 2.71 -20.33
CA LEU A 76 -8.19 1.65 -19.36
C LEU A 76 -6.82 1.06 -19.62
N ARG A 77 -5.95 1.08 -18.61
CA ARG A 77 -4.60 0.51 -18.70
C ARG A 77 -4.45 -0.60 -17.68
N LEU A 78 -4.09 -1.78 -18.17
CA LEU A 78 -3.85 -2.95 -17.34
C LEU A 78 -2.36 -3.31 -17.37
N ASP A 79 -1.72 -3.25 -16.22
CA ASP A 79 -0.32 -3.63 -16.04
C ASP A 79 -0.22 -4.78 -15.04
N LYS A 80 0.75 -5.67 -15.24
CA LYS A 80 1.06 -6.70 -14.24
C LYS A 80 2.08 -6.15 -13.26
N LEU A 81 1.71 -6.09 -11.99
CA LEU A 81 2.58 -5.64 -10.90
C LEU A 81 3.31 -6.85 -10.29
N PRO A 82 4.66 -6.89 -10.34
CA PRO A 82 5.41 -7.96 -9.70
C PRO A 82 5.24 -7.90 -8.18
N TYR A 83 5.36 -9.05 -7.54
CA TYR A 83 5.33 -9.12 -6.08
C TYR A 83 6.41 -8.23 -5.45
N GLN A 84 5.98 -7.36 -4.53
CA GLN A 84 6.85 -6.55 -3.69
C GLN A 84 6.56 -6.83 -2.22
N ASP A 85 7.60 -7.15 -1.45
CA ASP A 85 7.48 -7.28 0.01
C ASP A 85 7.48 -5.88 0.64
N TRP A 86 6.29 -5.29 0.70
CA TRP A 86 6.08 -3.97 1.30
C TRP A 86 6.50 -3.89 2.77
N ASN A 87 6.43 -5.00 3.52
CA ASN A 87 6.91 -5.02 4.90
C ASN A 87 8.43 -4.89 4.95
N SER A 88 9.15 -5.62 4.09
CA SER A 88 10.59 -5.49 3.96
C SER A 88 10.99 -4.08 3.50
N GLU A 89 10.35 -3.54 2.47
CA GLU A 89 10.63 -2.19 2.00
C GLU A 89 10.36 -1.14 3.07
N TRP A 90 9.21 -1.19 3.75
CA TRP A 90 8.91 -0.30 4.86
C TRP A 90 9.95 -0.42 5.99
N ARG A 91 10.36 -1.63 6.39
CA ARG A 91 11.38 -1.86 7.43
C ARG A 91 12.73 -1.24 7.11
N LYS A 92 13.13 -1.17 5.83
CA LYS A 92 14.40 -0.57 5.40
C LYS A 92 14.49 0.93 5.67
N HIS A 93 13.34 1.61 5.80
CA HIS A 93 13.31 3.06 6.01
C HIS A 93 13.44 3.46 7.50
N PHE A 94 13.48 2.50 8.43
CA PHE A 94 13.66 2.78 9.86
C PHE A 94 15.11 2.56 10.28
N GLU A 95 15.80 3.67 10.55
CA GLU A 95 17.15 3.70 11.10
C GLU A 95 17.16 4.07 12.58
N PRO A 96 18.13 3.61 13.37
CA PRO A 96 18.37 4.18 14.69
C PRO A 96 18.55 5.70 14.60
N PHE A 97 17.91 6.44 15.49
CA PHE A 97 18.02 7.89 15.53
C PHE A 97 18.11 8.42 16.96
N LEU A 98 18.77 9.56 17.12
CA LEU A 98 18.88 10.26 18.40
C LEU A 98 17.55 10.96 18.73
N ALA A 99 16.89 10.56 19.81
CA ALA A 99 15.61 11.12 20.24
C ALA A 99 15.79 12.25 21.27
N ALA A 100 16.77 12.13 22.16
CA ALA A 100 17.20 13.13 23.14
C ALA A 100 18.68 12.92 23.47
N ASP A 101 19.29 13.81 24.27
CA ASP A 101 20.70 13.68 24.64
C ASP A 101 20.97 12.34 25.33
N GLY A 102 21.90 11.57 24.78
CA GLY A 102 22.20 10.21 25.24
C GLY A 102 21.10 9.16 25.03
N VAL A 103 19.95 9.48 24.41
CA VAL A 103 18.84 8.54 24.19
C VAL A 103 18.63 8.26 22.69
N TRP A 104 18.84 7.02 22.29
CA TRP A 104 18.63 6.54 20.92
C TRP A 104 17.39 5.67 20.85
N VAL A 105 16.64 5.81 19.76
CA VAL A 105 15.48 4.97 19.47
C VAL A 105 15.76 4.17 18.20
N ARG A 106 15.42 2.88 18.23
CA ARG A 106 15.53 1.99 17.07
C ARG A 106 14.40 0.96 17.02
N PRO A 107 14.09 0.40 15.85
CA PRO A 107 13.25 -0.79 15.76
C PRO A 107 14.00 -2.07 16.21
N PRO A 108 13.28 -3.13 16.59
CA PRO A 108 13.89 -4.37 17.10
C PRO A 108 14.72 -5.12 16.07
N TRP A 109 14.53 -4.86 14.77
CA TRP A 109 15.25 -5.49 13.66
C TRP A 109 16.46 -4.70 13.14
N ARG A 110 16.84 -3.58 13.78
CA ARG A 110 18.08 -2.85 13.48
C ARG A 110 19.07 -2.99 14.63
N GLU A 111 20.35 -2.96 14.28
CA GLU A 111 21.42 -2.93 15.27
C GLU A 111 21.41 -1.61 16.06
N PRO A 112 21.92 -1.61 17.31
CA PRO A 112 22.13 -0.39 18.09
C PRO A 112 22.99 0.64 17.36
N ALA A 113 22.87 1.92 17.72
CA ALA A 113 23.67 2.98 17.13
C ALA A 113 25.17 2.87 17.48
N GLY A 114 25.51 2.04 18.47
CA GLY A 114 26.89 1.76 18.86
C GLY A 114 27.55 2.92 19.62
N VAL A 115 26.75 3.81 20.20
CA VAL A 115 27.24 4.96 20.97
C VAL A 115 27.48 4.54 22.42
N GLU A 116 28.73 4.62 22.87
CA GLU A 116 29.10 4.27 24.24
C GLU A 116 28.40 5.18 25.25
N GLY A 117 27.77 4.58 26.27
CA GLY A 117 27.03 5.29 27.31
C GLY A 117 25.61 5.75 26.92
N ALA A 118 25.15 5.44 25.70
CA ALA A 118 23.78 5.76 25.28
C ALA A 118 22.72 4.81 25.89
N ILE A 119 21.56 5.37 26.19
CA ILE A 119 20.32 4.64 26.50
C ILE A 119 19.66 4.27 25.17
N GLU A 120 19.44 2.98 24.93
CA GLU A 120 18.82 2.45 23.72
C GLU A 120 17.36 2.06 24.00
N LEU A 121 16.42 2.76 23.35
CA LEU A 121 14.99 2.48 23.38
C LEU A 121 14.59 1.69 22.14
N VAL A 122 14.14 0.46 22.35
CA VAL A 122 13.69 -0.43 21.27
C VAL A 122 12.17 -0.31 21.14
N ILE A 123 11.71 0.28 20.03
CA ILE A 123 10.29 0.51 19.75
C ILE A 123 9.94 -0.12 18.41
N ASP A 124 8.93 -0.98 18.38
CA ASP A 124 8.35 -1.46 17.12
C ASP A 124 7.36 -0.41 16.58
N PRO A 125 7.66 0.27 15.46
CA PRO A 125 6.87 1.41 14.99
C PRO A 125 5.41 1.10 14.63
N GLN A 126 5.08 -0.15 14.25
CA GLN A 126 3.75 -0.63 13.81
C GLN A 126 2.74 0.49 13.42
N MET A 127 1.62 0.60 14.15
CA MET A 127 0.64 1.68 14.04
C MET A 127 0.66 2.60 15.27
N ALA A 128 1.68 2.49 16.12
CA ALA A 128 1.72 3.19 17.40
C ALA A 128 2.25 4.62 17.21
N PHE A 129 1.53 5.61 17.73
CA PHE A 129 2.10 6.95 17.94
C PHE A 129 3.13 6.88 19.07
N GLY A 130 4.12 7.79 19.06
CA GLY A 130 5.13 7.84 20.13
C GLY A 130 6.43 7.11 19.82
N THR A 131 6.76 6.89 18.54
CA THR A 131 8.02 6.24 18.12
C THR A 131 9.25 7.15 18.22
N GLY A 132 9.11 8.38 18.72
CA GLY A 132 10.20 9.36 18.84
C GLY A 132 10.54 10.15 17.56
N HIS A 133 9.93 9.80 16.42
CA HIS A 133 10.12 10.54 15.16
C HIS A 133 9.37 11.88 15.13
N HIS A 134 8.33 12.03 15.95
CA HIS A 134 7.55 13.27 16.06
C HIS A 134 8.07 14.17 17.18
N GLU A 135 8.03 15.49 16.97
CA GLU A 135 8.59 16.49 17.89
C GLU A 135 8.01 16.39 19.30
N THR A 136 6.70 16.17 19.41
CA THR A 136 6.03 16.05 20.71
C THR A 136 6.51 14.86 21.55
N THR A 137 6.91 13.75 20.91
CA THR A 137 7.49 12.61 21.63
C THR A 137 8.91 12.92 22.09
N ARG A 138 9.71 13.62 21.28
CA ARG A 138 11.07 14.02 21.65
C ARG A 138 11.07 14.94 22.86
N LEU A 139 10.14 15.90 22.91
CA LEU A 139 10.00 16.81 24.05
C LEU A 139 9.69 16.10 25.38
N MET A 140 9.03 14.93 25.34
CA MET A 140 8.73 14.15 26.56
C MET A 140 9.86 13.21 26.97
N ILE A 141 10.82 12.94 26.08
CA ILE A 141 11.99 12.09 26.37
C ILE A 141 13.14 12.91 26.99
N GLN A 142 13.17 14.23 26.75
CA GLN A 142 14.08 15.18 27.41
C GLN A 142 13.85 15.23 28.94
#